data_AF-A0A1M6R930-F1
#
_entry.id   AF-A0A1M6R930-F1
#
_cell.length_a   1.000
_cell.length_b   1.000
_cell.length_c   1.000
_cell.angle_alpha   90.00
_cell.angle_beta   90.00
_cell.angle_gamma   90.00
#
_symmetry.space_group_name_H-M   'P 1'
#
loop_
_entity.id
_entity.type
_entity.pdbx_description
1 polymer ?
#
loop_
_entity_poly.entity_id
_entity_poly.type
_entity_poly.pdbx_seq_one_letter_code
_entity_poly.pdbx_strand_id
1 'polypeptide(L)'
;MFEDISRAKEKVGRYVQQRLESFKELGSTGKTHYDFSPFLEVEFDADLFSELAFCILTANSSARLGIRIQKLMMENPQLLDDVEALEKAIASMGHRFARQRAERIVKARQNFERTLSLIRSTKNSKEIRDLLSNANSRYKVEGFGLKEASHFLRNIGYEDVAIIDRHIFRFLMEKRLIPEYKTITRNLYFTAEKVLESIARDMKLSLAELDLYIFYIKTGKVLK
;
A
#
# COMPACT_ATOMS: atom_id res chain seq x y z
N MET A 1 6.47 5.12 26.07
CA MET A 1 6.00 3.92 25.34
C MET A 1 6.43 3.91 23.87
N PHE A 2 6.37 5.05 23.15
CA PHE A 2 6.62 5.15 21.71
C PHE A 2 7.88 5.95 21.32
N GLU A 3 8.93 5.90 22.15
CA GLU A 3 10.20 6.61 21.88
C GLU A 3 10.85 6.20 20.55
N ASP A 4 10.67 4.96 20.12
CA ASP A 4 11.14 4.45 18.84
C ASP A 4 10.51 5.18 17.65
N ILE A 5 9.23 5.52 17.74
CA ILE A 5 8.55 6.33 16.72
C ILE A 5 9.10 7.76 16.73
N SER A 6 9.32 8.36 17.91
CA SER A 6 9.94 9.70 18.01
C SER A 6 11.34 9.72 17.39
N ARG A 7 12.18 8.72 17.70
CA ARG A 7 13.54 8.59 17.11
C ARG A 7 13.48 8.35 15.60
N ALA A 8 12.52 7.57 15.11
CA ALA A 8 12.31 7.37 13.67
C ALA A 8 11.90 8.69 12.99
N LYS A 9 11.02 9.48 13.61
CA LYS A 9 10.60 10.80 13.13
C LYS A 9 11.77 11.76 13.01
N GLU A 10 12.64 11.83 14.01
CA GLU A 10 13.86 12.64 13.96
C GLU A 10 14.81 12.20 12.84
N LYS A 11 14.97 10.89 12.65
CA LYS A 11 15.96 10.33 11.70
C LYS A 11 15.52 10.36 10.24
N VAL A 12 14.24 10.06 9.95
CA VAL A 12 13.74 9.89 8.58
C VAL A 12 12.52 10.72 8.25
N GLY A 13 12.13 11.66 9.12
CA GLY A 13 10.94 12.51 8.93
C GLY A 13 10.89 13.20 7.57
N ARG A 14 12.02 13.71 7.06
CA ARG A 14 12.08 14.33 5.72
C ARG A 14 11.65 13.39 4.59
N TYR A 15 12.06 12.12 4.65
CA TYR A 15 11.74 11.12 3.63
C TYR A 15 10.29 10.65 3.74
N VAL A 16 9.76 10.61 4.97
CA VAL A 16 8.35 10.33 5.20
C VAL A 16 7.48 11.45 4.63
N GLN A 17 7.83 12.73 4.87
CA GLN A 17 7.08 13.85 4.30
C GLN A 17 7.15 13.87 2.77
N GLN A 18 8.33 13.72 2.18
CA GLN A 18 8.48 13.59 0.72
C GLN A 18 7.59 12.47 0.16
N ARG A 19 7.53 11.31 0.83
CA ARG A 19 6.70 10.19 0.38
C ARG A 19 5.20 10.52 0.45
N LEU A 20 4.76 11.17 1.52
CA LEU A 20 3.36 11.59 1.68
C LEU A 20 2.96 12.66 0.68
N GLU A 21 3.87 13.57 0.33
CA GLU A 21 3.68 14.54 -0.75
C GLU A 21 3.48 13.84 -2.09
N SER A 22 4.31 12.84 -2.43
CA SER A 22 4.11 12.03 -3.64
C SER A 22 2.76 11.32 -3.65
N PHE A 23 2.29 10.79 -2.51
CA PHE A 23 0.96 10.17 -2.42
C PHE A 23 -0.17 11.17 -2.67
N LYS A 24 -0.07 12.37 -2.10
CA LYS A 24 -1.05 13.45 -2.31
C LYS A 24 -1.04 13.92 -3.76
N GLU A 25 0.13 14.08 -4.36
CA GLU A 25 0.28 14.44 -5.76
C GLU A 25 -0.36 13.38 -6.67
N LEU A 26 -0.09 12.10 -6.41
CA LEU A 26 -0.68 10.99 -7.16
C LEU A 26 -2.21 11.01 -7.09
N GLY A 27 -2.77 11.17 -5.89
CA GLY A 27 -4.22 11.24 -5.69
C GLY A 27 -4.89 12.43 -6.36
N SER A 28 -4.24 13.59 -6.31
CA SER A 28 -4.81 14.86 -6.79
C SER A 28 -4.64 15.08 -8.29
N THR A 29 -3.50 14.69 -8.86
CA THR A 29 -3.17 14.92 -10.27
C THR A 29 -3.30 13.67 -11.14
N GLY A 30 -3.34 12.49 -10.51
CA GLY A 30 -3.36 11.20 -11.19
C GLY A 30 -1.97 10.64 -11.53
N LYS A 31 -0.89 11.40 -11.27
CA LYS A 31 0.50 11.01 -11.50
C LYS A 31 1.42 11.53 -10.39
N THR A 32 2.57 10.90 -10.21
CA THR A 32 3.65 11.43 -9.35
C THR A 32 4.98 10.86 -9.80
N HIS A 33 6.06 11.53 -9.42
CA HIS A 33 7.40 10.97 -9.53
C HIS A 33 7.81 10.34 -8.19
N TYR A 34 8.21 9.08 -8.20
CA TYR A 34 8.73 8.42 -7.01
C TYR A 34 10.25 8.28 -7.10
N ASP A 35 10.95 8.86 -6.13
CA ASP A 35 12.35 8.57 -5.81
C ASP A 35 12.42 7.82 -4.47
N PHE A 36 13.10 6.68 -4.42
CA PHE A 36 13.25 5.85 -3.21
C PHE A 36 14.63 5.94 -2.56
N SER A 37 15.49 6.83 -3.04
CA SER A 37 16.81 7.08 -2.47
C SER A 37 16.71 7.63 -1.04
N PRO A 38 17.61 7.24 -0.11
CA PRO A 38 18.72 6.29 -0.26
C PRO A 38 18.32 4.83 0.08
N PHE A 39 17.02 4.52 0.23
CA PHE A 39 16.55 3.21 0.71
C PHE A 39 16.48 2.15 -0.38
N LEU A 40 16.34 2.60 -1.63
CA LEU A 40 16.34 1.78 -2.83
C LEU A 40 16.71 2.66 -4.03
N GLU A 41 17.80 2.32 -4.72
CA GLU A 41 18.28 2.99 -5.95
C GLU A 41 17.34 2.71 -7.15
N VAL A 42 16.14 3.31 -7.09
CA VAL A 42 15.09 3.21 -8.10
C VAL A 42 14.28 4.50 -8.05
N GLU A 43 14.06 5.11 -9.22
CA GLU A 43 13.09 6.18 -9.42
C GLU A 43 12.30 5.93 -10.72
N PHE A 44 11.07 6.43 -10.78
CA PHE A 44 10.18 6.37 -11.95
C PHE A 44 8.90 7.20 -11.73
N ASP A 45 8.25 7.57 -12.84
CA ASP A 45 6.91 8.15 -12.83
C ASP A 45 5.85 7.06 -12.66
N ALA A 46 4.85 7.31 -11.81
CA ALA A 46 3.74 6.42 -11.56
C ALA A 46 2.40 7.12 -11.80
N ASP A 47 1.41 6.34 -12.22
CA ASP A 47 0.01 6.75 -12.26
C ASP A 47 -0.86 5.92 -11.30
N LEU A 48 -2.13 6.33 -11.14
CA LEU A 48 -3.08 5.69 -10.23
C LEU A 48 -3.26 4.19 -10.53
N PHE A 49 -3.24 3.78 -11.79
CA PHE A 49 -3.41 2.37 -12.15
C PHE A 49 -2.18 1.56 -11.76
N SER A 50 -0.99 2.08 -12.05
CA SER A 50 0.27 1.46 -11.67
C SER A 50 0.36 1.27 -10.14
N GLU A 51 -0.21 2.18 -9.36
CA GLU A 51 -0.25 2.09 -7.90
C GLU A 51 -1.23 1.00 -7.42
N LEU A 52 -2.38 0.87 -8.08
CA LEU A 52 -3.29 -0.24 -7.85
C LEU A 52 -2.60 -1.58 -8.15
N ALA A 53 -1.90 -1.67 -9.29
CA ALA A 53 -1.13 -2.85 -9.68
C ALA A 53 -0.01 -3.15 -8.68
N PHE A 54 0.67 -2.13 -8.15
CA PHE A 54 1.64 -2.26 -7.08
C PHE A 54 1.04 -2.92 -5.83
N CYS A 55 -0.14 -2.50 -5.37
CA CYS A 55 -0.81 -3.13 -4.23
C CYS A 55 -1.22 -4.58 -4.50
N ILE A 56 -1.57 -4.93 -5.74
CA ILE A 56 -1.79 -6.34 -6.14
C ILE A 56 -0.48 -7.13 -6.01
N LEU A 57 0.65 -6.58 -6.46
CA LEU A 57 1.96 -7.22 -6.44
C LEU A 57 2.51 -7.42 -5.03
N THR A 58 2.31 -6.48 -4.11
CA THR A 58 2.87 -6.52 -2.76
C THR A 58 2.14 -7.46 -1.80
N ALA A 59 0.96 -7.96 -2.17
CA ALA A 59 0.28 -8.99 -1.39
C ALA A 59 1.16 -10.25 -1.26
N ASN A 60 1.60 -10.56 -0.04
CA ASN A 60 2.53 -11.65 0.28
C ASN A 60 3.89 -11.56 -0.46
N SER A 61 4.31 -10.35 -0.81
CA SER A 61 5.58 -10.04 -1.47
C SER A 61 6.25 -8.83 -0.79
N SER A 62 7.48 -8.51 -1.19
CA SER A 62 8.19 -7.34 -0.65
C SER A 62 7.85 -6.08 -1.43
N ALA A 63 7.78 -4.93 -0.74
CA ALA A 63 7.65 -3.62 -1.39
C ALA A 63 8.76 -3.38 -2.43
N ARG A 64 9.99 -3.80 -2.15
CA ARG A 64 11.12 -3.69 -3.09
C ARG A 64 10.86 -4.41 -4.41
N LEU A 65 10.33 -5.65 -4.37
CA LEU A 65 10.01 -6.39 -5.58
C LEU A 65 8.84 -5.75 -6.33
N GLY A 66 7.79 -5.35 -5.60
CA GLY A 66 6.64 -4.62 -6.18
C GLY A 66 7.07 -3.34 -6.89
N ILE A 67 7.93 -2.53 -6.27
CA ILE A 67 8.48 -1.29 -6.85
C ILE A 67 9.21 -1.56 -8.16
N ARG A 68 10.08 -2.58 -8.21
CA ARG A 68 10.84 -2.90 -9.43
C ARG A 68 9.95 -3.39 -10.55
N ILE A 69 8.94 -4.20 -10.24
CA ILE A 69 7.96 -4.65 -11.25
C ILE A 69 7.07 -3.49 -11.70
N GLN A 70 6.66 -2.60 -10.80
CA GLN A 70 5.89 -1.41 -11.16
C GLN A 70 6.66 -0.52 -12.13
N LYS A 71 7.95 -0.25 -11.85
CA LYS A 71 8.83 0.48 -12.77
C LYS A 71 8.88 -0.19 -14.15
N LEU A 72 9.10 -1.51 -14.19
CA LEU A 72 9.12 -2.26 -15.45
C LEU A 72 7.81 -2.10 -16.24
N MET A 73 6.65 -2.14 -15.57
CA MET A 73 5.34 -1.92 -16.21
C MET A 73 5.18 -0.49 -16.73
N MET A 74 5.70 0.52 -16.01
CA MET A 74 5.66 1.92 -16.46
C MET A 74 6.55 2.16 -17.68
N GLU A 75 7.70 1.49 -17.76
CA GLU A 75 8.60 1.53 -18.92
C GLU A 75 8.07 0.71 -20.11
N ASN A 76 7.16 -0.23 -19.87
CA ASN A 76 6.64 -1.18 -20.86
C ASN A 76 5.11 -1.34 -20.73
N PRO A 77 4.31 -0.28 -20.98
CA PRO A 77 2.87 -0.30 -20.74
C PRO A 77 2.11 -1.35 -21.57
N GLN A 78 2.66 -1.80 -22.70
CA GLN A 78 2.11 -2.87 -23.53
C GLN A 78 2.03 -4.23 -22.81
N LEU A 79 2.83 -4.45 -21.75
CA LEU A 79 2.75 -5.66 -20.94
C LEU A 79 1.38 -5.81 -20.29
N LEU A 80 0.73 -4.69 -19.97
CA LEU A 80 -0.52 -4.67 -19.24
C LEU A 80 -1.75 -5.08 -20.09
N ASP A 81 -1.55 -5.35 -21.39
CA ASP A 81 -2.59 -5.79 -22.33
C ASP A 81 -2.57 -7.31 -22.57
N ASP A 82 -1.52 -8.00 -22.14
CA ASP A 82 -1.34 -9.44 -22.33
C ASP A 82 -0.91 -10.12 -21.02
N VAL A 83 -1.76 -11.03 -20.53
CA VAL A 83 -1.52 -11.79 -19.30
C VAL A 83 -0.24 -12.62 -19.39
N GLU A 84 0.05 -13.23 -20.55
CA GLU A 84 1.21 -14.11 -20.71
C GLU A 84 2.52 -13.32 -20.76
N ALA A 85 2.53 -12.19 -21.45
CA ALA A 85 3.67 -11.27 -21.47
C ALA A 85 3.93 -10.71 -20.06
N LEU A 86 2.88 -10.27 -19.36
CA LEU A 86 3.00 -9.74 -18.00
C LEU A 86 3.45 -10.82 -17.01
N GLU A 87 2.92 -12.04 -17.12
CA GLU A 87 3.34 -13.18 -16.30
C GLU A 87 4.84 -13.44 -16.46
N LYS A 88 5.35 -13.51 -17.68
CA LYS A 88 6.78 -13.73 -17.96
C LYS A 88 7.64 -12.62 -17.35
N ALA A 89 7.22 -11.36 -17.49
CA ALA A 89 7.91 -10.21 -16.90
C ALA A 89 7.91 -10.23 -15.36
N ILE A 90 6.79 -10.62 -14.74
CA ILE A 90 6.69 -10.75 -13.28
C ILE A 90 7.53 -11.94 -12.78
N ALA A 91 7.52 -13.06 -13.51
CA ALA A 91 8.26 -14.27 -13.17
C ALA A 91 9.77 -14.07 -13.28
N SER A 92 10.26 -13.37 -14.31
CA SER A 92 11.70 -13.10 -14.49
C SER A 92 12.30 -12.28 -13.35
N MET A 93 11.48 -11.50 -12.63
CA MET A 93 11.86 -10.73 -11.46
C MET A 93 11.80 -11.54 -10.14
N GLY A 94 11.42 -12.83 -10.20
CA GLY A 94 11.42 -13.75 -9.05
C GLY A 94 10.12 -13.75 -8.24
N HIS A 95 9.00 -13.27 -8.79
CA HIS A 95 7.74 -13.24 -8.07
C HIS A 95 7.02 -14.60 -8.11
N ARG A 96 6.89 -15.26 -6.94
CA ARG A 96 6.35 -16.63 -6.80
C ARG A 96 4.92 -16.85 -7.31
N PHE A 97 4.11 -15.79 -7.41
CA PHE A 97 2.71 -15.85 -7.84
C PHE A 97 2.47 -15.15 -9.19
N ALA A 98 3.44 -15.21 -10.11
CA ALA A 98 3.43 -14.42 -11.34
C ALA A 98 2.12 -14.49 -12.13
N ARG A 99 1.65 -15.70 -12.45
CA ARG A 99 0.38 -15.95 -13.16
C ARG A 99 -0.80 -15.21 -12.54
N GLN A 100 -1.04 -15.49 -11.25
CA GLN A 100 -2.15 -14.92 -10.50
C GLN A 100 -2.07 -13.39 -10.42
N ARG A 101 -0.88 -12.81 -10.35
CA ARG A 101 -0.70 -11.34 -10.36
C ARG A 101 -1.00 -10.75 -11.73
N ALA A 102 -0.50 -11.37 -12.79
CA ALA A 102 -0.76 -10.92 -14.16
C ALA A 102 -2.26 -10.92 -14.47
N GLU A 103 -2.97 -12.02 -14.20
CA GLU A 103 -4.42 -12.13 -14.42
C GLU A 103 -5.20 -11.02 -13.69
N ARG A 104 -4.87 -10.79 -12.42
CA ARG A 104 -5.54 -9.77 -11.59
C ARG A 104 -5.25 -8.35 -12.07
N ILE A 105 -4.01 -8.05 -12.47
CA ILE A 105 -3.61 -6.72 -12.94
C ILE A 105 -4.31 -6.41 -14.26
N VAL A 106 -4.29 -7.33 -15.24
CA VAL A 106 -4.96 -7.13 -16.53
C VAL A 106 -6.47 -6.96 -16.33
N LYS A 107 -7.10 -7.80 -15.49
CA LYS A 107 -8.52 -7.65 -15.16
C LYS A 107 -8.83 -6.34 -14.43
N ALA A 108 -7.96 -5.90 -13.53
CA ALA A 108 -8.12 -4.62 -12.85
C ALA A 108 -8.03 -3.45 -13.84
N ARG A 109 -7.16 -3.53 -14.85
CA ARG A 109 -7.02 -2.51 -15.91
C ARG A 109 -8.34 -2.31 -16.66
N GLN A 110 -8.96 -3.42 -17.08
CA GLN A 110 -10.23 -3.41 -17.80
C GLN A 110 -11.38 -2.76 -17.00
N ASN A 111 -11.30 -2.82 -15.67
CA ASN A 111 -12.33 -2.31 -14.76
C ASN A 111 -11.91 -1.02 -14.04
N PHE A 112 -10.80 -0.39 -14.45
CA PHE A 112 -10.17 0.65 -13.64
C PHE A 112 -11.02 1.92 -13.49
N GLU A 113 -11.76 2.31 -14.54
CA GLU A 113 -12.70 3.43 -14.48
C GLU A 113 -13.76 3.26 -13.39
N ARG A 114 -14.15 2.02 -13.09
CA ARG A 114 -15.06 1.72 -11.99
C ARG A 114 -14.46 2.08 -10.64
N THR A 115 -13.20 1.74 -10.43
CA THR A 115 -12.46 2.11 -9.22
C THR A 115 -12.30 3.62 -9.11
N LEU A 116 -11.95 4.31 -10.20
CA LEU A 116 -11.86 5.77 -10.23
C LEU A 116 -13.21 6.44 -9.93
N SER A 117 -14.31 5.91 -10.46
CA SER A 117 -15.66 6.43 -10.20
C SER A 117 -16.01 6.39 -8.71
N LEU A 118 -15.62 5.30 -8.01
CA LEU A 118 -15.83 5.19 -6.58
C LEU A 118 -15.02 6.23 -5.82
N ILE A 119 -13.72 6.36 -6.11
CA ILE A 119 -12.82 7.32 -5.45
C ILE A 119 -13.32 8.76 -5.64
N ARG A 120 -13.87 9.07 -6.82
CA ARG A 120 -14.42 10.40 -7.12
C ARG A 120 -15.78 10.65 -6.44
N SER A 121 -16.53 9.60 -6.12
CA SER A 121 -17.92 9.70 -5.62
C SER A 121 -18.04 10.07 -4.14
N THR A 122 -17.02 9.78 -3.33
CA THR A 122 -17.03 10.05 -1.89
C THR A 122 -15.62 10.32 -1.39
N LYS A 123 -15.49 11.10 -0.31
CA LYS A 123 -14.21 11.32 0.39
C LYS A 123 -14.00 10.36 1.56
N ASN A 124 -14.97 9.50 1.87
CA ASN A 124 -14.88 8.57 2.98
C ASN A 124 -13.98 7.36 2.61
N SER A 125 -12.71 7.44 3.03
CA SER A 125 -11.69 6.42 2.76
C SER A 125 -12.06 5.03 3.32
N LYS A 126 -12.66 4.96 4.50
CA LYS A 126 -13.08 3.69 5.13
C LYS A 126 -14.21 3.02 4.35
N GLU A 127 -15.14 3.82 3.83
CA GLU A 127 -16.19 3.32 2.94
C GLU A 127 -15.60 2.80 1.63
N ILE A 128 -14.71 3.57 0.99
CA ILE A 128 -14.03 3.16 -0.24
C ILE A 128 -13.25 1.85 0.00
N ARG A 129 -12.47 1.76 1.08
CA ARG A 129 -11.72 0.55 1.46
C ARG A 129 -12.64 -0.67 1.55
N ASP A 130 -13.75 -0.53 2.24
CA ASP A 130 -14.71 -1.61 2.45
C ASP A 130 -15.34 -2.04 1.12
N LEU A 131 -15.69 -1.09 0.24
CA LEU A 131 -16.22 -1.38 -1.09
C LEU A 131 -15.18 -2.00 -2.04
N LEU A 132 -13.92 -1.61 -1.99
CA LEU A 132 -12.86 -2.20 -2.81
C LEU A 132 -12.47 -3.62 -2.35
N SER A 133 -12.60 -3.90 -1.05
CA SER A 133 -12.17 -5.17 -0.45
C SER A 133 -13.27 -6.23 -0.35
N ASN A 134 -14.54 -5.85 -0.23
CA ASN A 134 -15.65 -6.76 -0.01
C ASN A 134 -15.97 -7.59 -1.27
N ALA A 135 -15.99 -8.92 -1.15
CA ALA A 135 -16.27 -9.84 -2.27
C ALA A 135 -17.65 -9.66 -2.90
N ASN A 136 -18.63 -9.18 -2.13
CA ASN A 136 -20.00 -8.93 -2.61
C ASN A 136 -20.19 -7.50 -3.11
N SER A 137 -19.15 -6.65 -3.00
CA SER A 137 -19.22 -5.29 -3.50
C SER A 137 -19.09 -5.29 -5.01
N ARG A 138 -19.91 -4.45 -5.64
CA ARG A 138 -19.78 -4.15 -7.05
C ARG A 138 -18.38 -3.60 -7.34
N TYR A 139 -17.80 -2.77 -6.48
CA TYR A 139 -16.47 -2.15 -6.69
C TYR A 139 -15.28 -3.04 -6.33
N LYS A 140 -15.50 -4.34 -6.07
CA LYS A 140 -14.44 -5.28 -5.70
C LYS A 140 -13.29 -5.26 -6.70
N VAL A 141 -12.06 -5.07 -6.20
CA VAL A 141 -10.82 -5.30 -6.95
C VAL A 141 -10.29 -6.69 -6.60
N GLU A 142 -9.97 -7.49 -7.62
CA GLU A 142 -9.44 -8.83 -7.39
C GLU A 142 -8.04 -8.79 -6.77
N GLY A 143 -7.85 -9.61 -5.74
CA GLY A 143 -6.64 -9.58 -4.93
C GLY A 143 -6.62 -8.54 -3.82
N PHE A 144 -7.62 -7.64 -3.72
CA PHE A 144 -7.69 -6.69 -2.62
C PHE A 144 -8.39 -7.27 -1.39
N GLY A 145 -7.68 -7.47 -0.29
CA GLY A 145 -8.28 -7.55 1.04
C GLY A 145 -8.41 -6.16 1.67
N LEU A 146 -8.71 -6.12 2.97
CA LEU A 146 -8.72 -4.85 3.74
C LEU A 146 -7.37 -4.15 3.67
N LYS A 147 -6.28 -4.92 3.84
CA LYS A 147 -4.92 -4.40 3.82
C LYS A 147 -4.56 -3.77 2.47
N GLU A 148 -4.75 -4.49 1.36
CA GLU A 148 -4.42 -3.99 0.03
C GLU A 148 -5.28 -2.77 -0.35
N ALA A 149 -6.56 -2.76 0.03
CA ALA A 149 -7.42 -1.60 -0.21
C ALA A 149 -6.97 -0.37 0.61
N SER A 150 -6.66 -0.54 1.90
CA SER A 150 -6.07 0.53 2.71
C SER A 150 -4.73 1.01 2.14
N HIS A 151 -3.90 0.07 1.68
CA HIS A 151 -2.59 0.36 1.11
C HIS A 151 -2.69 1.24 -0.13
N PHE A 152 -3.58 0.86 -1.05
CA PHE A 152 -3.83 1.64 -2.24
C PHE A 152 -4.35 3.04 -1.91
N LEU A 153 -5.32 3.15 -0.99
CA LEU A 153 -5.86 4.44 -0.57
C LEU A 153 -4.80 5.33 0.07
N ARG A 154 -3.96 4.78 0.95
CA ARG A 154 -2.85 5.53 1.53
C ARG A 154 -1.92 6.07 0.43
N ASN A 155 -1.57 5.23 -0.53
CA ASN A 155 -0.61 5.59 -1.58
C ASN A 155 -1.17 6.60 -2.59
N ILE A 156 -2.49 6.86 -2.58
CA ILE A 156 -3.12 7.95 -3.33
C ILE A 156 -3.54 9.13 -2.42
N GLY A 157 -2.97 9.22 -1.21
CA GLY A 157 -3.04 10.42 -0.37
C GLY A 157 -4.08 10.40 0.75
N TYR A 158 -4.82 9.30 0.96
CA TYR A 158 -5.69 9.19 2.14
C TYR A 158 -4.85 8.93 3.40
N GLU A 159 -5.18 9.61 4.49
CA GLU A 159 -4.36 9.63 5.69
C GLU A 159 -4.97 8.91 6.92
N ASP A 160 -6.20 8.43 6.79
CA ASP A 160 -7.07 7.98 7.89
C ASP A 160 -7.50 6.49 7.79
N VAL A 161 -6.79 5.71 6.97
CA VAL A 161 -6.94 4.24 6.89
C VAL A 161 -5.64 3.56 7.30
N ALA A 162 -5.73 2.53 8.15
CA ALA A 162 -4.55 1.78 8.58
C ALA A 162 -4.28 0.61 7.63
N ILE A 163 -3.00 0.34 7.39
CA ILE A 163 -2.51 -0.82 6.62
C ILE A 163 -2.04 -1.88 7.60
N ILE A 164 -2.92 -2.80 8.02
CA ILE A 164 -2.52 -3.80 9.01
C ILE A 164 -1.85 -4.99 8.32
N ASP A 165 -0.55 -4.87 8.09
CA ASP A 165 0.29 -5.93 7.54
C ASP A 165 1.05 -6.70 8.64
N ARG A 166 1.90 -7.65 8.23
CA ARG A 166 2.72 -8.44 9.18
C ARG A 166 3.69 -7.57 10.01
N HIS A 167 4.17 -6.46 9.47
CA HIS A 167 5.14 -5.58 10.15
C HIS A 167 4.45 -4.75 11.22
N ILE A 168 3.28 -4.19 10.91
CA ILE A 168 2.39 -3.53 11.88
C ILE A 168 1.96 -4.50 12.97
N PHE A 169 1.48 -5.70 12.60
CA PHE A 169 1.05 -6.68 13.60
C PHE A 169 2.19 -7.08 14.53
N ARG A 170 3.38 -7.36 13.98
CA ARG A 170 4.58 -7.63 14.78
C ARG A 170 4.95 -6.47 15.70
N PHE A 171 4.85 -5.22 15.23
CA PHE A 171 5.08 -4.04 16.06
C PHE A 171 4.12 -3.98 17.25
N LEU A 172 2.82 -4.11 17.00
CA LEU A 172 1.80 -4.05 18.05
C LEU A 172 1.91 -5.20 19.06
N MET A 173 2.26 -6.41 18.61
CA MET A 173 2.53 -7.57 19.49
C MET A 173 3.76 -7.34 20.38
N GLU A 174 4.88 -6.84 19.82
CA GLU A 174 6.08 -6.52 20.61
C GLU A 174 5.81 -5.45 21.68
N LYS A 175 4.90 -4.52 21.40
CA LYS A 175 4.42 -3.51 22.36
C LYS A 175 3.34 -4.03 23.32
N ARG A 176 2.93 -5.29 23.18
CA ARG A 176 1.85 -5.95 23.96
C ARG A 176 0.51 -5.21 23.90
N LEU A 177 0.21 -4.57 22.77
CA LEU A 177 -1.02 -3.80 22.55
C LEU A 177 -2.16 -4.63 21.96
N ILE A 178 -1.84 -5.82 21.44
CA ILE A 178 -2.78 -6.79 20.91
C ILE A 178 -2.34 -8.20 21.33
N PRO A 179 -3.28 -9.16 21.45
CA PRO A 179 -2.93 -10.55 21.77
C PRO A 179 -2.08 -11.18 20.66
N GLU A 180 -1.37 -12.28 20.95
CA GLU A 180 -0.73 -13.08 19.91
C GLU A 180 -1.79 -13.88 19.11
N TYR A 181 -1.64 -13.94 17.79
CA TYR A 181 -2.52 -14.72 16.91
C TYR A 181 -1.73 -15.25 15.71
N LYS A 182 -2.20 -16.38 15.18
CA LYS A 182 -1.61 -17.01 13.99
C LYS A 182 -2.17 -16.47 12.67
N THR A 183 -3.40 -15.93 12.69
CA THR A 183 -4.13 -15.48 11.49
C THR A 183 -4.85 -14.16 11.73
N ILE A 184 -4.82 -13.29 10.72
CA ILE A 184 -5.45 -11.97 10.73
C ILE A 184 -6.92 -12.14 10.32
N THR A 185 -7.84 -12.04 11.29
CA THR A 185 -9.28 -12.00 11.00
C THR A 185 -9.74 -10.56 10.74
N ARG A 186 -10.92 -10.40 10.12
CA ARG A 186 -11.53 -9.06 9.91
C ARG A 186 -11.72 -8.30 11.22
N ASN A 187 -12.20 -8.96 12.27
CA ASN A 187 -12.39 -8.33 13.58
C ASN A 187 -11.06 -7.87 14.18
N LEU A 188 -10.04 -8.71 14.08
CA LEU A 188 -8.70 -8.38 14.56
C LEU A 188 -8.07 -7.21 13.78
N TYR A 189 -8.30 -7.14 12.46
CA TYR A 189 -7.87 -6.00 11.65
C TYR A 189 -8.43 -4.69 12.22
N PHE A 190 -9.72 -4.63 12.53
CA PHE A 190 -10.35 -3.43 13.11
C PHE A 190 -9.90 -3.14 14.54
N THR A 191 -9.66 -4.16 15.35
CA THR A 191 -9.07 -3.96 16.68
C THR A 191 -7.68 -3.33 16.58
N ALA A 192 -6.83 -3.83 15.69
CA ALA A 192 -5.50 -3.27 15.46
C ALA A 192 -5.57 -1.85 14.88
N GLU A 193 -6.51 -1.57 13.96
CA GLU A 193 -6.75 -0.22 13.43
C GLU A 193 -7.11 0.76 14.54
N LYS A 194 -8.03 0.41 15.46
CA LYS A 194 -8.38 1.26 16.61
C LYS A 194 -7.19 1.53 17.53
N VAL A 195 -6.33 0.54 17.74
CA VAL A 195 -5.10 0.71 18.53
C VAL A 195 -4.18 1.72 17.84
N LEU A 196 -3.95 1.58 16.53
CA LEU A 196 -3.14 2.54 15.76
C LEU A 196 -3.74 3.94 15.74
N GLU A 197 -5.07 4.08 15.65
CA GLU A 197 -5.76 5.37 15.74
C GLU A 197 -5.48 6.07 17.08
N SER A 198 -5.45 5.32 18.18
CA SER A 198 -5.08 5.87 19.49
C SER A 198 -3.63 6.32 19.51
N ILE A 199 -2.70 5.51 19.01
CA ILE A 199 -1.27 5.85 18.94
C ILE A 199 -1.06 7.11 18.08
N ALA A 200 -1.67 7.14 16.89
CA ALA A 200 -1.59 8.25 15.96
C ALA A 200 -2.08 9.55 16.63
N ARG A 201 -3.22 9.49 17.34
CA ARG A 201 -3.76 10.63 18.09
C ARG A 201 -2.80 11.11 19.19
N ASP A 202 -2.31 10.20 20.02
CA ASP A 202 -1.40 10.54 21.13
C ASP A 202 -0.08 11.14 20.64
N MET A 203 0.39 10.69 19.47
CA MET A 203 1.62 11.16 18.84
C MET A 203 1.41 12.35 17.88
N LYS A 204 0.17 12.80 17.67
CA LYS A 204 -0.20 13.84 16.69
C LYS A 204 0.34 13.52 15.29
N LEU A 205 0.11 12.30 14.85
CA LEU A 205 0.44 11.78 13.52
C LEU A 205 -0.84 11.35 12.80
N SER A 206 -0.83 11.31 11.48
CA SER A 206 -1.84 10.57 10.71
C SER A 206 -1.54 9.06 10.69
N LEU A 207 -2.52 8.24 10.29
CA LEU A 207 -2.29 6.79 10.13
C LEU A 207 -1.30 6.51 8.99
N ALA A 208 -1.32 7.34 7.94
CA ALA A 208 -0.36 7.25 6.85
C ALA A 208 1.08 7.52 7.31
N GLU A 209 1.29 8.57 8.13
CA GLU A 209 2.58 8.87 8.74
C GLU A 209 3.05 7.73 9.66
N LEU A 210 2.16 7.30 10.55
CA LEU A 210 2.47 6.26 11.54
C LEU A 210 2.89 4.95 10.87
N ASP A 211 2.21 4.54 9.79
CA ASP A 211 2.57 3.34 9.02
C ASP A 211 4.01 3.42 8.50
N LEU A 212 4.41 4.54 7.88
CA LEU A 212 5.76 4.70 7.34
C LEU A 212 6.83 4.67 8.43
N TYR A 213 6.58 5.27 9.60
CA TYR A 213 7.51 5.18 10.73
C TYR A 213 7.61 3.77 11.29
N ILE A 214 6.49 3.06 11.46
CA ILE A 214 6.53 1.67 11.93
C ILE A 214 7.24 0.78 10.90
N PHE A 215 6.98 0.98 9.61
CA PHE A 215 7.67 0.27 8.53
C PHE A 215 9.17 0.52 8.57
N TYR A 216 9.60 1.77 8.80
CA TYR A 216 11.00 2.12 8.99
C TYR A 216 11.61 1.41 10.21
N ILE A 217 10.93 1.41 11.36
CA ILE A 217 11.39 0.69 12.56
C ILE A 217 11.59 -0.80 12.27
N LYS A 218 10.74 -1.40 11.43
CA LYS A 218 10.78 -2.83 11.10
C LYS A 218 11.74 -3.22 9.98
N THR A 219 12.15 -2.29 9.13
CA THR A 219 12.89 -2.60 7.89
C THR A 219 14.11 -1.73 7.63
N GLY A 220 14.25 -0.61 8.35
CA GLY A 220 15.25 0.42 8.11
C GLY A 220 15.00 1.27 6.87
N LYS A 221 13.80 1.22 6.26
CA LYS A 221 13.50 1.85 4.98
C LYS A 221 12.22 2.67 4.99
N VAL A 222 12.20 3.76 4.22
CA VAL A 222 10.97 4.48 3.86
C VAL A 222 10.70 4.17 2.39
N LEU A 223 9.68 3.35 2.14
CA LEU A 223 9.24 2.96 0.80
C LEU A 223 7.81 3.45 0.58
N LYS A 224 6.88 2.55 0.27
CA LYS A 224 5.45 2.82 0.16
C LYS A 224 4.63 1.58 0.38
#